data_AF-A0A2N3EIV4-F1
#
_entry.id   AF-A0A2N3EIV4-F1
#
_cell.length_a   1.000
_cell.length_b   1.000
_cell.length_c   1.000
_cell.angle_alpha   90.00
_cell.angle_beta   90.00
_cell.angle_gamma   90.00
#
_symmetry.space_group_name_H-M   'P 1'
#
loop_
_entity.id
_entity.type
_entity.pdbx_description
1 polymer ?
#
loop_
_entity_poly.entity_id
_entity_poly.type
_entity_poly.pdbx_seq_one_letter_code
_entity_poly.pdbx_strand_id
1 'polypeptide(L)'
;MPNVEPEYETDIRYVPGWHKRDPKLERDAIALWKEFGALPENIAPEIRAREICCLAYDGDRLAGISTVDIKPCPPLRNRKFGFLRVFTRPDHEQQKIAIGLAIQCRAILEAWSLAQPGENLAGMAAIYQSAKLGRTPVGKSGLTLIGYTAEGHQLRVTWFNHVTL
;
A
#
# COMPACT_ATOMS: atom_id res chain seq x y z
N MET A 1 -9.13 -31.90 -26.92
CA MET A 1 -9.76 -30.59 -26.71
C MET A 1 -8.93 -29.83 -25.70
N PRO A 2 -8.56 -28.56 -25.91
CA PRO A 2 -7.87 -27.80 -24.88
C PRO A 2 -8.86 -27.51 -23.75
N ASN A 3 -8.44 -27.82 -22.53
CA ASN A 3 -9.16 -27.51 -21.30
C ASN A 3 -9.06 -26.00 -21.10
N VAL A 4 -10.07 -25.25 -21.55
CA VAL A 4 -10.17 -23.82 -21.25
C VAL A 4 -10.72 -23.76 -19.82
N GLU A 5 -9.82 -23.66 -18.85
CA GLU A 5 -10.22 -23.26 -17.50
C GLU A 5 -10.93 -21.91 -17.61
N PRO A 6 -12.08 -21.71 -16.94
CA PRO A 6 -12.75 -20.43 -16.99
C PRO A 6 -11.82 -19.36 -16.42
N GLU A 7 -11.46 -18.37 -17.24
CA GLU A 7 -10.90 -17.11 -16.77
C GLU A 7 -11.95 -16.47 -15.86
N TYR A 8 -11.82 -16.68 -14.55
CA TYR A 8 -12.52 -15.85 -13.59
C TYR A 8 -11.96 -14.45 -13.73
N GLU A 9 -12.72 -13.60 -14.43
CA GLU A 9 -12.50 -12.16 -14.45
C GLU A 9 -12.61 -11.69 -12.99
N THR A 10 -11.48 -11.51 -12.33
CA THR A 10 -11.41 -11.18 -10.90
C THR A 10 -11.74 -9.70 -10.76
N ASP A 11 -12.98 -9.40 -10.38
CA ASP A 11 -13.41 -8.02 -10.07
C ASP A 11 -12.88 -7.61 -8.69
N ILE A 12 -11.63 -7.17 -8.66
CA ILE A 12 -11.00 -6.69 -7.43
C ILE A 12 -11.61 -5.35 -7.02
N ARG A 13 -12.38 -5.38 -5.93
CA ARG A 13 -12.98 -4.18 -5.34
C ARG A 13 -12.06 -3.57 -4.29
N TYR A 14 -11.72 -2.31 -4.48
CA TYR A 14 -10.91 -1.53 -3.53
C TYR A 14 -11.80 -0.75 -2.57
N VAL A 15 -11.57 -0.93 -1.26
CA VAL A 15 -12.36 -0.30 -0.19
C VAL A 15 -11.46 0.63 0.64
N PRO A 16 -11.70 1.95 0.63
CA PRO A 16 -10.90 2.90 1.39
C PRO A 16 -11.18 2.78 2.89
N GLY A 17 -10.11 2.67 3.69
CA GLY A 17 -10.15 2.56 5.15
C GLY A 17 -9.40 3.68 5.90
N TRP A 18 -8.69 4.56 5.19
CA TRP A 18 -7.89 5.64 5.78
C TRP A 18 -8.69 6.47 6.79
N HIS A 19 -8.26 6.45 8.05
CA HIS A 19 -8.86 7.15 9.20
C HIS A 19 -10.35 6.82 9.48
N LYS A 20 -10.94 5.80 8.83
CA LYS A 20 -12.37 5.46 9.03
C LYS A 20 -12.64 4.67 10.31
N ARG A 21 -11.64 3.93 10.82
CA ARG A 21 -11.78 3.05 11.99
C ARG A 21 -12.96 2.08 11.86
N ASP A 22 -13.17 1.55 10.65
CA ASP A 22 -14.26 0.62 10.36
C ASP A 22 -13.97 -0.75 11.02
N PRO A 23 -14.79 -1.19 11.99
CA PRO A 23 -14.53 -2.43 12.71
C PRO A 23 -14.55 -3.67 11.81
N LYS A 24 -15.29 -3.66 10.69
CA LYS A 24 -15.28 -4.78 9.74
C LYS A 24 -13.93 -4.85 9.03
N LEU A 25 -13.45 -3.73 8.48
CA LEU A 25 -12.17 -3.69 7.77
C LEU A 25 -11.00 -4.04 8.69
N GLU A 26 -11.00 -3.54 9.93
CA GLU A 26 -9.98 -3.89 10.92
C GLU A 26 -10.00 -5.39 11.25
N ARG A 27 -11.17 -5.98 11.48
CA ARG A 27 -11.30 -7.43 11.73
C ARG A 27 -10.81 -8.27 10.56
N ASP A 28 -11.24 -7.94 9.34
CA ASP A 28 -10.85 -8.68 8.13
C ASP A 28 -9.32 -8.63 7.93
N ALA A 29 -8.72 -7.45 8.11
CA ALA A 29 -7.28 -7.27 8.00
C ALA A 29 -6.50 -8.07 9.05
N ILE A 30 -6.95 -8.02 10.31
CA ILE A 30 -6.35 -8.76 11.42
C ILE A 30 -6.43 -10.27 11.19
N ALA A 31 -7.58 -10.77 10.72
CA ALA A 31 -7.78 -12.17 10.40
C ALA A 31 -6.78 -12.63 9.33
N LEU A 32 -6.64 -11.87 8.24
CA LEU A 32 -5.72 -12.21 7.16
C LEU A 32 -4.24 -12.16 7.62
N TRP A 33 -3.84 -11.15 8.39
CA TRP A 33 -2.48 -11.09 8.91
C TRP A 33 -2.15 -12.25 9.84
N LYS A 34 -3.09 -12.67 10.68
CA LYS A 34 -2.94 -13.85 11.56
C LYS A 34 -2.87 -15.14 10.76
N GLU A 35 -3.73 -15.30 9.74
CA GLU A 35 -3.75 -16.47 8.85
C GLU A 35 -2.37 -16.73 8.23
N PHE A 36 -1.67 -15.68 7.79
CA PHE A 36 -0.40 -15.79 7.06
C PHE A 36 0.85 -15.42 7.86
N GLY A 37 0.73 -15.12 9.16
CA GLY A 37 1.87 -14.66 9.97
C GLY A 37 2.56 -13.42 9.38
N ALA A 38 1.77 -12.51 8.78
CA ALA A 38 2.28 -11.44 7.92
C ALA A 38 2.87 -10.24 8.67
N LEU A 39 2.69 -10.18 10.00
CA LEU A 39 3.20 -9.11 10.85
C LEU A 39 4.40 -9.61 11.66
N PRO A 40 5.40 -8.73 11.91
CA PRO A 40 6.46 -9.02 12.88
C PRO A 40 5.87 -9.34 14.26
N GLU A 41 6.54 -10.23 15.01
CA GLU A 41 6.08 -10.70 16.33
C GLU A 41 5.84 -9.58 17.34
N ASN A 42 6.59 -8.48 17.23
CA ASN A 42 6.49 -7.33 18.12
C ASN A 42 5.40 -6.31 17.73
N ILE A 43 4.60 -6.59 16.69
CA ILE A 43 3.54 -5.68 16.23
C ILE A 43 2.17 -6.30 16.48
N ALA A 44 1.42 -5.69 17.41
CA ALA A 44 0.02 -6.03 17.62
C ALA A 44 -0.82 -5.70 16.35
N PRO A 45 -1.57 -6.67 15.79
CA PRO A 45 -2.43 -6.45 14.62
C PRO A 45 -3.40 -5.28 14.77
N GLU A 46 -3.91 -5.06 15.98
CA GLU A 46 -4.87 -4.00 16.32
C GLU A 46 -4.24 -2.60 16.24
N ILE A 47 -2.92 -2.50 16.47
CA ILE A 47 -2.17 -1.26 16.28
C ILE A 47 -1.95 -1.03 14.79
N ARG A 48 -1.51 -2.06 14.05
CA ARG A 48 -1.32 -1.96 12.59
C ARG A 48 -2.62 -1.66 11.85
N ALA A 49 -3.75 -2.15 12.33
CA ALA A 49 -5.06 -1.90 11.74
C ALA A 49 -5.43 -0.40 11.68
N ARG A 50 -4.88 0.42 12.58
CA ARG A 50 -5.09 1.88 12.58
C ARG A 50 -4.44 2.59 11.40
N GLU A 51 -3.45 1.95 10.78
CA GLU A 51 -2.72 2.47 9.63
C GLU A 51 -3.36 2.07 8.29
N ILE A 52 -4.47 1.32 8.32
CA ILE A 52 -5.16 0.86 7.11
C ILE A 52 -5.49 2.05 6.21
N CYS A 53 -5.05 1.97 4.95
CA CYS A 53 -5.37 2.96 3.93
C CYS A 53 -6.44 2.45 2.98
N CYS A 54 -6.26 1.25 2.43
CA CYS A 54 -7.18 0.61 1.49
C CYS A 54 -7.10 -0.92 1.61
N LEU A 55 -8.22 -1.61 1.41
CA LEU A 55 -8.30 -3.06 1.31
C LEU A 55 -8.73 -3.43 -0.11
N ALA A 56 -8.30 -4.59 -0.58
CA ALA A 56 -8.69 -5.17 -1.87
C ALA A 56 -9.44 -6.47 -1.63
N TYR A 57 -10.67 -6.56 -2.12
CA TYR A 57 -11.54 -7.74 -2.00
C TYR A 57 -11.74 -8.38 -3.37
N ASP A 58 -11.67 -9.71 -3.40
CA ASP A 58 -12.15 -10.55 -4.50
C ASP A 58 -13.47 -11.18 -4.06
N GLY A 59 -14.59 -10.64 -4.55
CA GLY A 59 -15.92 -10.87 -3.97
C GLY A 59 -15.98 -10.45 -2.49
N ASP A 60 -16.29 -11.41 -1.61
CA ASP A 60 -16.30 -11.22 -0.15
C ASP A 60 -14.96 -11.56 0.52
N ARG A 61 -14.00 -12.08 -0.24
CA ARG A 61 -12.72 -12.55 0.30
C ARG A 61 -11.69 -11.42 0.26
N LEU A 62 -11.03 -11.18 1.39
CA LEU A 62 -9.96 -10.20 1.45
C LEU A 62 -8.71 -10.72 0.71
N ALA A 63 -8.32 -10.04 -0.36
CA ALA A 63 -7.23 -10.40 -1.25
C ALA A 63 -5.95 -9.59 -0.98
N GLY A 64 -6.07 -8.40 -0.39
CA GLY A 64 -4.91 -7.61 -0.01
C GLY A 64 -5.22 -6.43 0.91
N ILE A 65 -4.19 -5.95 1.58
CA ILE A 65 -4.25 -4.86 2.55
C ILE A 65 -3.13 -3.88 2.24
N SER A 66 -3.44 -2.59 2.31
CA SER A 66 -2.45 -1.53 2.35
C SER A 66 -2.52 -0.78 3.67
N THR A 67 -1.37 -0.52 4.26
CA THR A 67 -1.24 0.40 5.39
C THR A 67 -0.27 1.53 5.08
N VAL A 68 -0.45 2.66 5.74
CA VAL A 68 0.37 3.86 5.55
C VAL A 68 0.82 4.39 6.91
N ASP A 69 2.13 4.61 7.01
CA ASP A 69 2.79 5.25 8.15
C ASP A 69 3.34 6.62 7.69
N ILE A 70 2.83 7.72 8.23
CA ILE A 70 3.29 9.07 7.86
C ILE A 70 4.55 9.41 8.64
N LYS A 71 5.65 9.64 7.93
CA LYS A 71 6.93 10.00 8.56
C LYS A 71 7.83 10.83 7.64
N PRO A 72 8.86 11.50 8.20
CA PRO A 72 9.87 12.19 7.41
C PRO A 72 10.60 11.24 6.46
N CYS A 73 10.95 11.74 5.27
CA CYS A 73 11.82 11.07 4.32
C CYS A 73 13.18 11.81 4.25
N PRO A 74 14.23 11.31 4.93
CA PRO A 74 15.50 12.04 5.05
C PRO A 74 16.16 12.42 3.72
N PRO A 75 16.22 11.55 2.70
CA PRO A 75 16.79 11.91 1.39
C PRO A 75 16.09 13.09 0.70
N LEU A 76 14.87 13.43 1.11
CA LEU A 76 14.05 14.51 0.56
C LEU A 76 13.89 15.66 1.56
N ARG A 77 14.98 16.02 2.25
CA ARG A 77 15.05 17.11 3.24
C ARG A 77 14.01 16.96 4.34
N ASN A 78 13.77 15.73 4.81
CA ASN A 78 12.81 15.42 5.87
C ASN A 78 11.36 15.81 5.59
N ARG A 79 10.96 16.02 4.32
CA ARG A 79 9.54 16.18 3.96
C ARG A 79 8.75 14.94 4.40
N LYS A 80 7.50 15.14 4.83
CA LYS A 80 6.62 14.04 5.28
C LYS A 80 6.07 13.28 4.07
N PHE A 81 6.16 11.95 4.12
CA PHE A 81 5.58 11.04 3.13
C PHE A 81 4.76 9.96 3.84
N GLY A 82 3.70 9.48 3.17
CA GLY A 82 2.97 8.30 3.59
C GLY A 82 3.73 7.05 3.14
N PHE A 83 4.35 6.33 4.06
CA PHE A 83 5.08 5.09 3.76
C PHE A 83 4.11 3.92 3.64
N LEU A 84 3.80 3.59 2.40
CA LEU A 84 2.96 2.49 2.00
C LEU A 84 3.64 1.14 2.31
N ARG A 85 2.87 0.26 2.94
CA ARG A 85 3.13 -1.17 3.02
C ARG A 85 1.96 -1.90 2.38
N VAL A 86 2.25 -2.92 1.60
CA VAL A 86 1.23 -3.76 0.98
C VAL A 86 1.48 -5.21 1.37
N PHE A 87 0.42 -5.88 1.79
CA PHE A 87 0.36 -7.31 1.95
C PHE A 87 -0.73 -7.86 1.04
N THR A 88 -0.40 -8.83 0.21
CA THR A 88 -1.36 -9.52 -0.66
C THR A 88 -1.38 -10.99 -0.30
N ARG A 89 -2.58 -11.58 -0.36
CA ARG A 89 -2.74 -13.00 -0.13
C ARG A 89 -1.91 -13.81 -1.14
N PRO A 90 -1.18 -14.86 -0.71
CA PRO A 90 -0.27 -15.58 -1.59
C PRO A 90 -0.90 -16.25 -2.81
N ASP A 91 -2.16 -16.68 -2.69
CA ASP A 91 -2.96 -17.41 -3.69
C ASP A 91 -3.66 -16.51 -4.71
N HIS A 92 -3.44 -15.19 -4.68
CA HIS A 92 -3.96 -14.26 -5.67
C HIS A 92 -2.85 -13.73 -6.58
N GLU A 93 -3.22 -13.03 -7.65
CA GLU A 93 -2.28 -12.28 -8.48
C GLU A 93 -1.68 -11.06 -7.73
N GLN A 94 -0.75 -11.34 -6.83
CA GLN A 94 -0.13 -10.40 -5.88
C GLN A 94 0.33 -9.10 -6.54
N GLN A 95 0.92 -9.18 -7.74
CA GLN A 95 1.43 -8.01 -8.44
C GLN A 95 0.32 -7.06 -8.92
N LYS A 96 -0.77 -7.57 -9.50
CA LYS A 96 -1.88 -6.72 -9.97
C LYS A 96 -2.58 -6.05 -8.78
N ILE A 97 -2.87 -6.81 -7.72
CA ILE A 97 -3.50 -6.29 -6.50
C ILE A 97 -2.62 -5.23 -5.84
N ALA A 98 -1.31 -5.48 -5.70
CA ALA A 98 -0.40 -4.54 -5.06
C ALA A 98 -0.27 -3.21 -5.84
N ILE A 99 -0.24 -3.28 -7.18
CA ILE A 99 -0.23 -2.08 -8.02
C ILE A 99 -1.53 -1.29 -7.82
N GLY A 100 -2.69 -1.95 -7.87
CA GLY A 100 -3.98 -1.29 -7.67
C GLY A 100 -4.11 -0.67 -6.27
N LEU A 101 -3.70 -1.38 -5.21
CA LEU A 101 -3.64 -0.83 -3.86
C LEU A 101 -2.76 0.42 -3.78
N ALA A 102 -1.57 0.41 -4.41
CA ALA A 102 -0.70 1.58 -4.42
C ALA A 102 -1.33 2.79 -5.14
N ILE A 103 -2.03 2.56 -6.25
CA ILE A 103 -2.76 3.62 -6.99
C ILE A 103 -3.87 4.21 -6.12
N GLN A 104 -4.68 3.34 -5.49
CA GLN A 104 -5.78 3.77 -4.61
C GLN A 104 -5.25 4.52 -3.38
N CYS A 105 -4.20 4.02 -2.73
CA CYS A 105 -3.55 4.71 -1.62
C CYS A 105 -3.08 6.11 -2.00
N ARG A 106 -2.44 6.27 -3.16
CA ARG A 106 -2.02 7.59 -3.64
C ARG A 106 -3.22 8.53 -3.73
N ALA A 107 -4.29 8.11 -4.41
CA ALA A 107 -5.49 8.94 -4.58
C ALA A 107 -6.13 9.32 -3.23
N ILE A 108 -6.25 8.37 -2.31
CA ILE A 108 -6.81 8.59 -0.96
C ILE A 108 -5.95 9.59 -0.16
N LEU A 109 -4.63 9.40 -0.13
CA LEU A 109 -3.73 10.26 0.62
C LEU A 109 -3.61 11.66 0.00
N GLU A 110 -3.65 11.77 -1.33
CA GLU A 110 -3.61 13.04 -2.05
C GLU A 110 -4.87 13.87 -1.76
N ALA A 111 -6.05 13.24 -1.83
CA ALA A 111 -7.32 13.87 -1.45
C ALA A 111 -7.33 14.31 0.02
N TRP A 112 -6.81 13.47 0.93
CA TRP A 112 -6.69 13.82 2.34
C TRP A 112 -5.71 14.98 2.57
N SER A 113 -4.57 14.99 1.88
CA SER A 113 -3.57 16.06 1.95
C SER A 113 -4.13 17.40 1.50
N LEU A 114 -4.95 17.42 0.44
CA LEU A 114 -5.66 18.62 -0.01
C LEU A 114 -6.64 19.14 1.05
N ALA A 115 -7.35 18.24 1.74
CA ALA A 115 -8.28 18.59 2.81
C ALA A 115 -7.57 18.98 4.12
N GLN A 116 -6.31 18.61 4.30
CA GLN A 116 -5.52 18.83 5.52
C GLN A 116 -4.16 19.47 5.20
N PRO A 117 -4.13 20.72 4.67
CA PRO A 117 -2.88 21.35 4.23
C PRO A 117 -1.85 21.52 5.36
N GLY A 118 -2.30 21.69 6.61
CA GLY A 118 -1.41 21.80 7.78
C GLY A 118 -0.58 20.54 8.06
N GLU A 119 -0.98 19.39 7.55
CA GLU A 119 -0.24 18.14 7.74
C GLU A 119 1.03 18.07 6.89
N ASN A 120 1.14 18.91 5.85
CA ASN A 120 2.32 19.03 4.98
C ASN A 120 2.77 17.69 4.37
N LEU A 121 1.82 16.80 4.07
CA LEU A 121 2.10 15.51 3.42
C LEU A 121 2.48 15.75 1.95
N ALA A 122 3.72 15.44 1.59
CA ALA A 122 4.28 15.76 0.28
C ALA A 122 3.99 14.70 -0.80
N GLY A 123 3.64 13.49 -0.39
CA GLY A 123 3.44 12.37 -1.28
C GLY A 123 3.36 11.03 -0.56
N MET A 124 3.55 9.97 -1.35
CA MET A 124 3.60 8.58 -0.88
C MET A 124 4.97 7.97 -1.18
N ALA A 125 5.48 7.17 -0.26
CA ALA A 125 6.74 6.45 -0.37
C ALA A 125 6.52 4.94 -0.18
N ALA A 126 7.43 4.11 -0.68
CA ALA A 126 7.45 2.69 -0.42
C ALA A 126 8.89 2.17 -0.41
N ILE A 127 9.13 1.12 0.38
CA ILE A 127 10.39 0.38 0.38
C ILE A 127 10.12 -0.98 -0.26
N TYR A 128 10.75 -1.26 -1.39
CA TYR A 128 10.62 -2.57 -2.04
C TYR A 128 11.68 -3.51 -1.50
N GLN A 129 11.26 -4.47 -0.70
CA GLN A 129 12.13 -5.48 -0.08
C GLN A 129 12.36 -6.70 -0.98
N SER A 130 11.45 -6.97 -1.91
CA SER A 130 11.60 -8.09 -2.85
C SER A 130 12.45 -7.69 -4.06
N ALA A 131 13.48 -8.48 -4.36
CA ALA A 131 14.28 -8.34 -5.57
C ALA A 131 13.47 -8.54 -6.87
N LYS A 132 12.26 -9.11 -6.79
CA LYS A 132 11.35 -9.28 -7.93
C LYS A 132 10.65 -7.96 -8.31
N LEU A 133 10.63 -6.97 -7.43
CA LEU A 133 9.99 -5.68 -7.66
C LEU A 133 10.98 -4.66 -8.24
N GLY A 134 10.44 -3.64 -8.90
CA GLY A 134 11.22 -2.46 -9.24
C GLY A 134 12.29 -2.66 -10.32
N ARG A 135 12.02 -3.52 -11.32
CA ARG A 135 12.88 -3.72 -12.50
C ARG A 135 13.11 -2.44 -13.33
N THR A 136 12.21 -1.46 -13.22
CA THR A 136 12.28 -0.17 -13.91
C THR A 136 12.34 0.98 -12.90
N PRO A 137 13.05 2.09 -13.20
CA PRO A 137 13.13 3.24 -12.29
C PRO A 137 11.76 3.83 -11.92
N VAL A 138 10.82 3.84 -12.86
CA VAL A 138 9.42 4.20 -12.61
C VAL A 138 8.55 2.95 -12.66
N GLY A 139 7.83 2.66 -11.58
CA GLY A 139 6.90 1.54 -11.49
C GLY A 139 5.54 1.86 -12.12
N LYS A 140 4.73 0.83 -12.40
CA LYS A 140 3.37 0.97 -12.95
C LYS A 140 2.42 1.79 -12.05
N SER A 141 2.69 1.83 -10.74
CA SER A 141 1.94 2.68 -9.79
C SER A 141 2.37 4.15 -9.78
N GLY A 142 3.37 4.53 -10.58
CA GLY A 142 3.96 5.87 -10.58
C GLY A 142 5.01 6.13 -9.49
N LEU A 143 5.33 5.11 -8.67
CA LEU A 143 6.42 5.17 -7.70
C LEU A 143 7.80 5.14 -8.41
N THR A 144 8.57 6.20 -8.21
CA THR A 144 9.88 6.43 -8.82
C THR A 144 11.00 6.15 -7.84
N LEU A 145 12.02 5.41 -8.27
CA LEU A 145 13.24 5.13 -7.52
C LEU A 145 14.02 6.42 -7.23
N ILE A 146 14.33 6.65 -5.96
CA ILE A 146 15.14 7.80 -5.51
C ILE A 146 16.43 7.39 -4.79
N GLY A 147 16.64 6.10 -4.58
CA GLY A 147 17.82 5.57 -3.91
C GLY A 147 17.54 4.25 -3.22
N TYR A 148 18.40 3.91 -2.28
CA TYR A 148 18.36 2.65 -1.55
C TYR A 148 18.46 2.89 -0.04
N THR A 149 17.85 2.02 0.74
CA THR A 149 18.08 1.97 2.19
C THR A 149 19.48 1.44 2.49
N ALA A 150 19.93 1.54 3.73
CA ALA A 150 21.23 0.99 4.15
C ALA A 150 21.33 -0.53 3.93
N GLU A 151 20.19 -1.22 3.99
CA GLU A 151 20.06 -2.66 3.74
C GLU A 151 19.95 -3.02 2.24
N GLY A 152 20.07 -2.03 1.34
CA GLY A 152 20.03 -2.24 -0.11
C GLY A 152 18.62 -2.35 -0.71
N HIS A 153 17.56 -2.04 0.05
CA HIS A 153 16.19 -2.05 -0.47
C HIS A 153 15.89 -0.77 -1.26
N GLN A 154 15.11 -0.87 -2.34
CA GLN A 154 14.77 0.30 -3.14
C GLN A 154 13.82 1.23 -2.38
N LEU A 155 14.20 2.50 -2.23
CA LEU A 155 13.34 3.56 -1.75
C LEU A 155 12.70 4.26 -2.95
N ARG A 156 11.36 4.26 -2.99
CA ARG A 156 10.59 4.84 -4.08
C ARG A 156 9.56 5.83 -3.58
N VAL A 157 9.31 6.88 -4.35
CA VAL A 157 8.33 7.93 -4.00
C VAL A 157 7.47 8.33 -5.18
N THR A 158 6.33 8.92 -4.88
CA THR A 158 5.52 9.69 -5.83
C THR A 158 5.04 10.94 -5.09
N TRP A 159 5.15 12.09 -5.75
CA TRP A 159 4.72 13.38 -5.20
C TRP A 159 3.23 13.57 -5.49
N PHE A 160 2.54 14.29 -4.59
CA PHE A 160 1.21 14.79 -4.90
C PHE A 160 1.29 16.00 -5.81
N ASN A 161 0.30 16.15 -6.70
CA ASN A 161 0.34 17.13 -7.77
C ASN A 161 0.25 18.57 -7.26
N HIS A 162 -0.41 18.79 -6.11
CA HIS A 162 -0.56 20.11 -5.49
C HIS A 162 0.66 20.56 -4.69
N VAL A 163 1.66 19.70 -4.51
CA VAL A 163 2.83 20.01 -3.68
C VAL A 163 3.85 20.80 -4.48
N THR A 164 4.21 21.97 -3.96
CA THR A 164 5.29 22.82 -4.48
C THR A 164 6.55 22.68 -3.61
N LEU A 165 7.72 22.77 -4.24
CA LEU A 165 9.03 22.56 -3.60
C LEU A 165 9.58 23.79 -2.89
#